data_AF-A0A7V9AW32-F1
#
_entry.id   AF-A0A7V9AW32-F1
#
_cell.length_a   1.000
_cell.length_b   1.000
_cell.length_c   1.000
_cell.angle_alpha   90.00
_cell.angle_beta   90.00
_cell.angle_gamma   90.00
#
_symmetry.space_group_name_H-M   'P 1'
#
loop_
_entity.id
_entity.type
_entity.pdbx_description
1 polymer ?
#
loop_
_entity_poly.entity_id
_entity_poly.type
_entity_poly.pdbx_seq_one_letter_code
_entity_poly.pdbx_strand_id
1 'polypeptide(L)' 'MRHRGHVASILLTPADQAPATHAQAALCPSSEGFQVACFDARGHAGFVVSDLTDAENLELARDLAPVLQTYLRG' A
#
# COMPACT_ATOMS: atom_id res chain seq x y z
N MET A 1 9.40 -6.71 2.74
CA MET A 1 10.28 -6.84 1.54
C MET A 1 11.33 -5.74 1.56
N ARG A 2 12.42 -5.88 0.77
CA ARG A 2 13.36 -4.76 0.56
C ARG A 2 13.06 -4.11 -0.79
N HIS A 3 12.93 -2.79 -0.82
CA HIS A 3 12.75 -1.99 -2.04
C HIS A 3 13.83 -0.92 -2.10
N ARG A 4 14.66 -0.91 -3.16
CA ARG A 4 15.77 0.05 -3.31
C ARG A 4 16.69 0.18 -2.07
N GLY A 5 16.87 -0.91 -1.32
CA GLY A 5 17.70 -0.95 -0.10
C GLY A 5 16.94 -0.67 1.21
N HIS A 6 15.74 -0.10 1.13
CA HIS A 6 14.85 0.24 2.23
C HIS A 6 13.92 -0.92 2.63
N VAL A 7 13.45 -0.93 3.88
CA VAL A 7 12.49 -1.94 4.35
C VAL A 7 11.09 -1.41 4.04
N ALA A 8 10.35 -2.16 3.22
CA ALA A 8 8.95 -1.88 2.93
C ALA A 8 8.09 -3.05 3.39
N SER A 9 7.05 -2.76 4.17
CA SER A 9 6.06 -3.73 4.62
C SER A 9 4.75 -3.50 3.86
N ILE A 10 4.14 -4.59 3.40
CA ILE A 10 2.82 -4.56 2.76
C ILE A 10 1.84 -5.19 3.75
N LEU A 11 0.83 -4.43 4.13
CA LEU A 11 -0.28 -4.91 4.96
C LEU A 11 -1.52 -5.02 4.06
N LEU A 12 -2.27 -6.11 4.20
CA LEU A 12 -3.53 -6.33 3.53
C LEU A 12 -4.59 -6.60 4.58
N THR A 13 -5.73 -5.93 4.47
CA THR A 13 -6.90 -6.17 5.32
C THR A 13 -8.17 -6.16 4.48
N PRO A 14 -9.22 -6.93 4.83
CA PRO A 14 -10.52 -6.80 4.19
C PRO A 14 -11.01 -5.34 4.16
N ALA A 15 -11.55 -4.90 3.01
CA ALA A 15 -11.92 -3.50 2.80
C ALA A 15 -13.06 -3.03 3.72
N ASP A 16 -13.89 -3.94 4.22
CA ASP A 16 -14.93 -3.63 5.23
C ASP A 16 -14.36 -3.28 6.61
N GLN A 17 -13.10 -3.65 6.87
CA GLN A 17 -12.37 -3.36 8.10
C GLN A 17 -11.42 -2.16 7.96
N ALA A 18 -11.28 -1.61 6.75
CA ALA A 18 -10.40 -0.48 6.49
C ALA A 18 -11.18 0.85 6.49
N PRO A 19 -10.54 1.96 6.94
CA PRO A 19 -11.07 3.28 6.64
C PRO A 19 -11.15 3.47 5.12
N ALA A 20 -12.16 4.19 4.65
CA ALA A 20 -12.49 4.34 3.22
C ALA A 20 -11.22 4.52 2.35
N THR A 21 -10.82 3.46 1.66
CA THR A 21 -9.65 3.48 0.81
C THR A 21 -10.02 4.03 -0.55
N HIS A 22 -9.15 4.87 -1.08
CA HIS A 22 -9.32 5.41 -2.42
C HIS A 22 -9.16 4.26 -3.43
N ALA A 23 -10.03 4.22 -4.44
CA ALA A 23 -9.96 3.24 -5.53
C ALA A 23 -8.62 3.27 -6.32
N GLN A 24 -7.83 4.33 -6.10
CA GLN A 24 -6.49 4.51 -6.65
C GLN A 24 -5.50 4.71 -5.51
N ALA A 25 -4.24 4.35 -5.76
CA ALA A 25 -3.18 4.53 -4.79
C ALA A 25 -3.07 6.00 -4.35
N ALA A 26 -3.01 6.23 -3.04
CA ALA A 26 -2.97 7.54 -2.42
C ALA A 26 -2.05 7.53 -1.20
N LEU A 27 -1.59 8.72 -0.79
CA LEU A 27 -0.89 8.86 0.48
C LEU A 27 -1.89 8.76 1.63
N CYS A 28 -1.46 8.12 2.71
CA CYS A 28 -2.22 7.92 3.93
C CYS A 28 -1.50 8.58 5.10
N PRO A 29 -2.19 8.79 6.24
CA PRO A 29 -1.56 9.34 7.44
C PRO A 29 -0.30 8.56 7.80
N SER A 30 0.83 9.26 7.84
CA SER A 30 2.13 8.72 8.25
C SER A 30 2.11 8.33 9.74
N SER A 31 2.94 7.38 10.14
CA SER A 31 3.10 6.95 11.53
C SER A 31 4.57 7.00 11.94
N GLU A 32 4.90 7.75 12.99
CA GLU A 32 6.22 7.79 13.67
C GLU A 32 7.46 7.57 12.77
N GLY A 33 7.61 8.38 11.72
CA GLY A 33 8.78 8.34 10.82
C GLY A 33 8.66 7.39 9.63
N PHE A 34 7.54 6.68 9.49
CA PHE A 34 7.20 5.88 8.33
C PHE A 34 6.13 6.54 7.49
N GLN A 35 6.36 6.55 6.18
CA GLN A 35 5.38 6.95 5.20
C GLN A 35 4.45 5.79 4.89
N VAL A 36 3.19 6.13 4.62
CA VAL A 36 2.14 5.16 4.32
C VAL A 36 1.49 5.52 3.00
N ALA A 37 1.49 4.60 2.05
CA ALA A 37 0.69 4.70 0.83
C ALA A 37 -0.39 3.60 0.84
N CYS A 38 -1.62 3.97 0.55
CA CYS A 38 -2.77 3.07 0.54
C CYS A 38 -3.26 2.82 -0.88
N PHE A 39 -3.84 1.65 -1.14
CA PHE A 39 -4.49 1.30 -2.40
C PHE A 39 -5.59 0.26 -2.18
N ASP A 40 -6.52 0.11 -3.12
CA ASP A 40 -7.46 -1.01 -3.14
C ASP A 40 -6.94 -2.16 -4.02
N ALA A 41 -7.10 -3.38 -3.52
CA ALA A 41 -6.88 -4.60 -4.28
C ALA A 41 -7.96 -5.65 -3.99
N ARG A 42 -8.98 -5.74 -4.85
CA ARG A 42 -10.00 -6.82 -4.83
C ARG A 42 -10.67 -6.96 -3.47
N GLY A 43 -11.30 -5.90 -2.98
CA GLY A 43 -12.00 -5.93 -1.70
C GLY A 43 -11.07 -6.07 -0.50
N HIS A 44 -9.78 -5.79 -0.69
CA HIS A 44 -8.80 -5.62 0.36
C HIS A 44 -8.22 -4.21 0.25
N ALA A 45 -8.05 -3.56 1.40
CA ALA A 45 -7.21 -2.39 1.53
C ALA A 45 -5.76 -2.83 1.69
N GLY A 46 -4.90 -2.31 0.82
CA GLY A 46 -3.45 -2.49 0.87
C GLY A 46 -2.76 -1.25 1.40
N PHE A 47 -1.75 -1.46 2.25
CA PHE A 47 -0.92 -0.40 2.83
C PHE A 47 0.56 -0.72 2.61
N VAL A 48 1.28 0.20 2.00
CA VAL A 48 2.74 0.18 1.91
C VAL A 48 3.29 1.08 3.01
N VAL A 49 3.97 0.48 3.98
CA VAL A 49 4.62 1.19 5.10
C VAL A 49 6.12 1.09 4.91
N SER A 50 6.80 2.23 4.76
CA SER A 50 8.25 2.27 4.55
C SER A 50 8.86 3.59 4.99
N ASP A 51 10.19 3.62 5.06
CA ASP A 51 11.01 4.82 5.25
C ASP A 51 11.34 5.54 3.92
N LEU A 52 10.68 5.14 2.83
CA LEU A 52 10.77 5.82 1.53
C LEU A 52 10.10 7.20 1.58
N THR A 53 10.43 8.05 0.62
CA THR A 53 9.68 9.29 0.42
C THR A 53 8.24 9.01 0.01
N ASP A 54 7.34 9.96 0.25
CA ASP A 54 5.93 9.86 -0.16
C ASP A 54 5.76 9.49 -1.64
N ALA A 55 6.55 10.14 -2.52
CA ALA A 55 6.48 9.89 -3.95
C ALA A 55 6.86 8.44 -4.30
N GLU A 56 7.94 7.93 -3.71
CA GLU A 56 8.40 6.55 -3.94
C GLU A 56 7.45 5.52 -3.33
N ASN A 57 6.90 5.80 -2.16
CA ASN A 57 5.94 4.91 -1.51
C ASN A 57 4.63 4.84 -2.30
N LEU A 58 4.21 5.97 -2.88
CA LEU A 58 3.07 6.06 -3.77
C LEU A 58 3.30 5.34 -5.11
N GLU A 59 4.49 5.47 -5.70
CA GLU A 59 4.89 4.71 -6.89
C GLU A 59 4.84 3.20 -6.61
N LEU A 60 5.43 2.77 -5.49
CA LEU A 60 5.42 1.37 -5.08
C LEU A 60 3.99 0.85 -4.85
N ALA A 61 3.11 1.63 -4.24
CA ALA A 61 1.70 1.27 -4.08
C ALA A 61 0.98 1.10 -5.43
N ARG A 62 1.26 1.97 -6.41
CA ARG A 62 0.69 1.87 -7.78
C ARG A 62 1.15 0.61 -8.50
N ASP A 63 2.40 0.24 -8.33
CA ASP A 63 2.97 -0.97 -8.94
C ASP A 63 2.43 -2.25 -8.29
N LEU A 64 2.25 -2.24 -6.97
CA LEU A 64 1.76 -3.40 -6.21
C LEU A 64 0.27 -3.66 -6.39
N ALA A 65 -0.54 -2.61 -6.54
CA ALA A 65 -2.00 -2.72 -6.66
C ALA A 65 -2.45 -3.74 -7.73
N PRO A 66 -2.01 -3.68 -9.01
CA PRO A 66 -2.44 -4.64 -10.03
C PRO A 66 -1.92 -6.06 -9.77
N VAL A 67 -0.72 -6.20 -9.20
CA VAL A 67 -0.13 -7.50 -8.85
C VAL A 67 -0.96 -8.18 -7.77
N LEU A 68 -1.31 -7.45 -6.71
CA LEU A 68 -2.12 -7.97 -5.61
C LEU A 68 -3.57 -8.19 -6.02
N GLN A 69 -4.13 -7.36 -6.90
CA GLN A 69 -5.44 -7.64 -7.50
C GLN A 69 -5.46 -8.95 -8.28
N THR A 70 -4.35 -9.33 -8.91
CA THR A 70 -4.24 -10.61 -9.63
C THR A 70 -4.06 -11.75 -8.65
N TYR A 71 -3.16 -11.59 -7.66
CA TYR A 71 -2.88 -12.62 -6.66
C TYR A 71 -4.11 -12.95 -5.80
N LEU A 72 -4.87 -11.94 -5.36
CA LEU A 72 -6.07 -12.12 -4.53
C LEU A 72 -7.27 -12.66 -5.32
N ARG A 73 -7.15 -12.81 -6.64
CA ARG A 73 -8.19 -13.40 -7.48
C ARG A 73 -8.19 -14.94 -7.45
N GLY A 74 -7.08 -15.56 -7.03
CA GLY A 74 -6.86 -17.02 -7.10
C GLY A 74 -6.31 -17.46 -8.44
#